data_AF-A0A963R2V2-F1
#
_entry.id   AF-A0A963R2V2-F1
#
_cell.length_a   1.000
_cell.length_b   1.000
_cell.length_c   1.000
_cell.angle_alpha   90.00
_cell.angle_beta   90.00
_cell.angle_gamma   90.00
#
_symmetry.space_group_name_H-M   'P 1'
#
loop_
_entity.id
_entity.type
_entity.pdbx_description
1 polymer ?
#
loop_
_entity_poly.entity_id
_entity_poly.type
_entity_poly.pdbx_seq_one_letter_code
_entity_poly.pdbx_strand_id
1 'polypeptide(L)' 'MTISQALERIAPSRTTAMTDRAFELRAAGRDIVSLSVGEPDFATPPHVIAAAHAALDAGDTRYTAV' A
#
# COMPACT_ATOMS: atom_id res chain seq x y z
N MET A 1 5.03 -26.00 10.12
CA MET A 1 3.89 -25.19 9.62
C MET A 1 3.65 -25.61 8.19
N THR A 2 2.48 -26.18 7.87
CA THR A 2 2.16 -26.68 6.52
C THR A 2 1.32 -25.64 5.80
N ILE A 3 1.80 -25.18 4.64
CA ILE A 3 1.08 -24.24 3.77
C ILE A 3 0.37 -24.98 2.64
N SER A 4 -0.65 -24.35 2.04
CA SER A 4 -1.40 -24.93 0.92
C SER A 4 -0.54 -25.04 -0.34
N GLN A 5 -0.66 -26.16 -1.07
CA GLN A 5 -0.01 -26.37 -2.38
C GLN A 5 -0.38 -25.29 -3.42
N ALA A 6 -1.50 -24.59 -3.23
CA ALA A 6 -1.87 -23.48 -4.12
C ALA A 6 -0.85 -22.33 -4.07
N LEU A 7 -0.20 -22.10 -2.93
CA LEU A 7 0.82 -21.06 -2.77
C LEU A 7 2.09 -21.37 -3.56
N GLU A 8 2.43 -22.64 -3.76
CA GLU A 8 3.63 -23.06 -4.50
C GLU A 8 3.61 -22.59 -5.97
N ARG A 9 2.42 -22.31 -6.51
CA ARG A 9 2.23 -21.85 -7.89
C ARG A 9 2.37 -20.33 -8.05
N ILE A 10 2.38 -19.57 -6.96
CA ILE A 10 2.45 -18.11 -7.00
C ILE A 10 3.91 -17.68 -6.98
N ALA A 11 4.39 -17.17 -8.11
CA ALA A 11 5.73 -16.62 -8.19
C ALA A 11 5.85 -15.34 -7.34
N PRO A 12 7.01 -15.07 -6.74
CA PRO A 12 7.27 -13.81 -6.06
C PRO A 12 7.02 -12.59 -6.96
N SER A 13 6.48 -11.52 -6.37
CA SER A 13 6.16 -10.28 -7.08
C SER A 13 7.43 -9.57 -7.54
N ARG A 14 7.61 -9.48 -8.86
CA ARG A 14 8.74 -8.76 -9.47
C ARG A 14 8.63 -7.25 -9.29
N THR A 15 7.41 -6.70 -9.23
CA THR A 15 7.19 -5.27 -9.02
C THR A 15 7.51 -4.86 -7.59
N THR A 16 7.15 -5.69 -6.61
CA THR A 16 7.51 -5.47 -5.20
C THR A 16 9.02 -5.50 -5.00
N ALA A 17 9.71 -6.53 -5.54
CA ALA A 17 11.16 -6.63 -5.42
C ALA A 17 11.91 -5.43 -6.02
N MET A 18 11.40 -4.88 -7.14
CA MET A 18 11.96 -3.66 -7.73
C MET A 18 11.76 -2.42 -6.83
N THR A 19 10.55 -2.26 -6.27
CA THR A 19 10.23 -1.16 -5.35
C THR A 19 11.08 -1.23 -4.08
N ASP A 20 11.22 -2.41 -3.48
CA ASP A 20 12.07 -2.64 -2.30
C ASP A 20 13.52 -2.25 -2.58
N ARG A 21 14.05 -2.66 -3.75
CA ARG A 21 15.41 -2.32 -4.15
C ARG A 21 15.61 -0.81 -4.33
N ALA A 22 14.62 -0.10 -4.87
CA ALA A 22 14.68 1.35 -5.01
C ALA A 22 14.71 2.05 -3.64
N PHE A 23 13.94 1.55 -2.66
CA PHE A 23 13.97 2.06 -1.29
C PHE A 23 15.31 1.81 -0.60
N GLU A 24 15.89 0.61 -0.72
CA GLU A 24 17.22 0.30 -0.17
C GLU A 24 18.30 1.24 -0.72
N LEU A 25 18.30 1.49 -2.03
CA LEU A 25 19.28 2.36 -2.67
C LEU A 25 19.15 3.81 -2.20
N ARG A 26 17.92 4.32 -2.04
CA ARG A 26 17.68 5.64 -1.45
C ARG A 26 18.17 5.72 -0.01
N ALA A 27 17.87 4.72 0.80
CA ALA A 27 18.32 4.63 2.19
C ALA A 27 19.86 4.57 2.30
N ALA A 28 20.53 3.98 1.30
CA ALA A 28 21.99 3.99 1.17
C ALA A 28 22.58 5.33 0.67
N GLY A 29 21.76 6.39 0.57
CA GLY A 29 22.20 7.73 0.17
C GLY A 29 22.37 7.92 -1.34
N ARG A 30 21.84 7.01 -2.17
CA ARG A 30 21.89 7.13 -3.64
C ARG A 30 20.74 8.02 -4.11
N ASP A 31 21.02 8.88 -5.08
CA ASP A 31 19.98 9.62 -5.79
C ASP A 31 19.22 8.67 -6.74
N ILE A 32 17.95 8.43 -6.44
CA ILE A 32 17.10 7.47 -7.16
C ILE A 32 15.76 8.13 -7.47
N VAL A 33 15.45 8.22 -8.77
CA VAL A 33 14.12 8.55 -9.27
C VAL A 33 13.37 7.24 -9.55
N SER A 34 12.37 6.94 -8.72
CA SER A 34 11.52 5.75 -8.88
C SER A 34 10.30 6.13 -9.71
N LEU A 35 10.22 5.56 -10.91
CA LEU A 35 9.08 5.68 -11.83
C LEU A 35 8.21 4.41 -11.82
N SER A 36 8.37 3.58 -10.78
CA SER A 36 7.76 2.26 -10.66
C SER A 36 6.55 2.23 -9.72
N VAL A 37 6.38 3.28 -8.91
CA VAL A 37 5.28 3.39 -7.96
C VAL A 37 4.02 3.83 -8.71
N GLY A 38 2.93 3.09 -8.53
CA GLY A 38 1.64 3.35 -9.19
C GLY A 38 0.67 4.21 -8.38
N GLU A 39 1.05 4.62 -7.17
CA GLU A 39 0.24 5.54 -6.35
C GLU A 39 0.61 7.00 -6.65
N PRO A 40 -0.35 7.93 -6.60
CA PRO A 40 -0.06 9.35 -6.78
C PRO A 40 0.80 9.92 -5.66
N ASP A 41 1.53 10.99 -5.95
CA ASP A 41 2.44 11.68 -5.04
C ASP A 41 1.77 12.74 -4.16
N PHE A 42 0.47 12.94 -4.30
CA PHE A 42 -0.30 13.90 -3.51
C PHE A 42 -1.03 13.23 -2.34
N ALA A 43 -1.18 13.99 -1.25
CA ALA A 43 -1.96 13.55 -0.10
C ALA A 43 -3.46 13.45 -0.44
N THR A 44 -4.17 12.56 0.26
CA THR A 44 -5.63 12.48 0.20
C THR A 44 -6.26 13.86 0.46
N PRO A 45 -7.24 14.31 -0.36
CA PRO A 45 -7.84 15.63 -0.19
C PRO A 45 -8.44 15.86 1.21
N PRO A 46 -8.34 17.08 1.79
CA PRO A 46 -8.76 17.34 3.17
C PRO A 46 -10.23 17.01 3.47
N HIS A 47 -11.13 17.21 2.50
CA HIS A 47 -12.56 16.90 2.68
C HIS A 47 -12.83 15.40 2.81
N VAL A 48 -12.02 14.55 2.17
CA VAL A 48 -12.13 13.09 2.29
C VAL A 48 -11.65 12.64 3.66
N ILE A 49 -10.54 13.19 4.14
CA ILE A 49 -10.02 12.93 5.48
C ILE A 49 -11.05 13.36 6.55
N ALA A 50 -11.63 14.56 6.39
CA ALA A 50 -12.66 15.07 7.30
C ALA A 50 -13.91 14.18 7.32
N ALA A 51 -14.37 13.69 6.16
CA ALA A 51 -15.50 12.78 6.08
C ALA A 51 -15.21 11.43 6.77
N ALA A 52 -14.00 10.89 6.62
CA ALA A 52 -13.58 9.67 7.31
C ALA A 52 -13.57 9.86 8.84
N HIS A 53 -13.07 10.99 9.34
CA HIS A 53 -13.14 11.30 10.77
C HIS A 53 -14.58 11.41 11.26
N ALA A 54 -15.44 12.12 10.53
CA ALA A 54 -16.85 12.27 10.91
C ALA A 54 -17.58 10.91 11.01
N ALA A 55 -17.30 9.98 10.07
CA ALA A 55 -17.86 8.63 10.12
C ALA A 55 -17.38 7.84 11.35
N LEU A 56 -16.09 7.97 11.70
CA LEU A 56 -15.53 7.35 12.92
C LEU A 56 -16.18 7.91 14.18
N ASP A 57 -16.33 9.24 14.27
CA ASP A 57 -16.97 9.91 15.42
C ASP A 57 -18.47 9.57 15.52
N ALA A 58 -19.14 9.35 14.38
CA ALA A 58 -20.54 8.91 14.31
C ALA A 58 -20.72 7.41 14.66
N GLY A 59 -19.63 6.65 14.77
CA GLY A 59 -19.67 5.24 15.14
C GLY A 59 -19.88 4.27 13.97
N ASP A 60 -19.66 4.71 12.71
CA ASP A 60 -19.76 3.91 11.48
C ASP A 60 -18.63 2.87 11.37
N THR A 61 -18.59 1.95 12.34
CA THR A 61 -17.54 0.95 12.57
C THR A 61 -18.09 -0.48 12.51
N ARG A 62 -19.36 -0.62 12.16
CA ARG A 62 -20.10 -1.88 12.09
C ARG A 62 -20.24 -2.33 10.63
N TYR A 63 -20.78 -3.53 10.44
CA TYR A 63 -21.01 -4.07 9.11
C TYR A 63 -21.84 -3.13 8.25
N THR A 64 -21.44 -3.02 6.99
CA THR A 64 -22.23 -2.34 5.95
C THR A 64 -23.40 -3.23 5.53
N ALA A 65 -24.40 -2.63 4.89
CA ALA A 65 -25.42 -3.41 4.19
C ALA A 65 -24.80 -4.30 3.10
N VAL A 66 -25.45 -5.43 2.84
CA VAL A 66 -25.17 -6.36 1.73
C VAL A 66 -26.02 -6.03 0.52
#